data_AF-A0A959B4D1-F1
#
_entry.id   AF-A0A959B4D1-F1
#
_cell.length_a   1.000
_cell.length_b   1.000
_cell.length_c   1.000
_cell.angle_alpha   90.00
_cell.angle_beta   90.00
_cell.angle_gamma   90.00
#
_symmetry.space_group_name_H-M   'P 1'
#
loop_
_entity.id
_entity.type
_entity.pdbx_description
1 polymer ?
#
loop_
_entity_poly.entity_id
_entity_poly.type
_entity_poly.pdbx_seq_one_letter_code
_entity_poly.pdbx_strand_id
1 'polypeptide(L)'
;RLKRTPFKDVAGMIRSFHYAAYGQLVLNQNYRKEDMPLLENWANQWFHYVSQAFLAGYLEHAAGQSFIPEDEKSLQLLLRTYILEKAIYEVGYEMNSRPEWLRIPIKGVLYAMEGFTKKRKK
;
A
#
# COMPACT_ATOMS: atom_id res chain seq x y z
N ARG A 1 18.55 -19.01 -6.91
CA ARG A 1 17.40 -18.11 -6.64
C ARG A 1 17.37 -17.83 -5.14
N LEU A 2 17.45 -16.56 -4.71
CA LEU A 2 17.46 -16.20 -3.28
C LEU A 2 16.06 -16.30 -2.68
N LYS A 3 15.91 -16.96 -1.53
CA LYS A 3 14.64 -16.99 -0.77
C LYS A 3 14.37 -15.59 -0.18
N ARG A 4 13.11 -15.19 -0.15
CA ARG A 4 12.65 -13.91 0.40
C ARG A 4 11.52 -14.15 1.39
N THR A 5 11.27 -13.17 2.26
CA THR A 5 10.16 -13.22 3.20
C THR A 5 8.81 -13.11 2.47
N PRO A 6 7.77 -13.86 2.90
CA PRO A 6 6.41 -13.74 2.37
C PRO A 6 5.83 -12.32 2.46
N PHE A 7 6.32 -11.49 3.39
CA PHE A 7 5.87 -10.10 3.52
C PHE A 7 6.17 -9.22 2.30
N LYS A 8 7.13 -9.61 1.44
CA LYS A 8 7.31 -8.95 0.14
C LYS A 8 6.11 -9.16 -0.77
N ASP A 9 5.52 -10.35 -0.76
CA ASP A 9 4.36 -10.69 -1.58
C ASP A 9 3.09 -10.04 -1.01
N VAL A 10 2.93 -10.05 0.32
CA VAL A 10 1.84 -9.33 1.02
C VAL A 10 1.90 -7.83 0.71
N ALA A 11 3.07 -7.21 0.81
CA ALA A 11 3.26 -5.81 0.46
C ALA A 11 2.95 -5.55 -1.02
N GLY A 12 3.37 -6.44 -1.92
CA GLY A 12 3.04 -6.38 -3.34
C GLY A 12 1.54 -6.39 -3.60
N MET A 13 0.78 -7.24 -2.92
CA MET A 13 -0.68 -7.29 -3.04
C MET A 13 -1.35 -6.02 -2.51
N ILE A 14 -0.93 -5.51 -1.35
CA ILE A 14 -1.45 -4.24 -0.82
C ILE A 14 -1.18 -3.10 -1.80
N ARG A 15 0.02 -3.02 -2.37
CA ARG A 15 0.34 -2.04 -3.41
C ARG A 15 -0.52 -2.24 -4.67
N SER A 16 -0.80 -3.48 -5.07
CA SER A 16 -1.70 -3.79 -6.18
C SER A 16 -3.11 -3.24 -5.95
N PHE A 17 -3.68 -3.38 -4.75
CA PHE A 17 -4.96 -2.76 -4.42
C PHE A 17 -4.91 -1.23 -4.50
N HIS A 18 -3.82 -0.61 -4.04
CA HIS A 18 -3.64 0.83 -4.17
C HIS A 18 -3.62 1.26 -5.65
N TYR A 19 -2.93 0.52 -6.51
CA TYR A 19 -2.94 0.75 -7.95
C TYR A 19 -4.32 0.52 -8.57
N ALA A 20 -5.07 -0.50 -8.14
CA ALA A 20 -6.42 -0.74 -8.63
C ALA A 20 -7.37 0.41 -8.26
N ALA A 21 -7.28 0.92 -7.03
CA ALA A 21 -8.12 2.02 -6.54
C ALA A 21 -7.86 3.33 -7.30
N TYR A 22 -6.59 3.70 -7.45
CA TYR A 22 -6.20 4.98 -8.04
C TYR A 22 -6.00 4.92 -9.56
N GLY A 23 -5.77 3.74 -10.14
CA GLY A 23 -5.56 3.56 -11.57
C GLY A 23 -6.75 4.04 -12.39
N GLN A 24 -7.98 3.80 -11.92
CA GLN A 24 -9.17 4.31 -12.59
C GLN A 24 -9.26 5.84 -12.57
N LEU A 25 -8.73 6.48 -11.51
CA LEU A 25 -8.63 7.95 -11.43
C LEU A 25 -7.50 8.51 -12.32
N VAL A 26 -6.58 7.67 -12.78
CA VAL A 26 -5.57 8.04 -13.78
C VAL A 26 -6.11 7.88 -15.20
N LEU A 27 -6.76 6.74 -15.45
CA LEU A 27 -7.17 6.33 -16.79
C LEU A 27 -8.45 7.03 -17.28
N ASN A 28 -9.37 7.37 -16.37
CA ASN A 28 -10.66 7.91 -16.77
C ASN A 28 -10.62 9.44 -16.89
N GLN A 29 -10.59 9.92 -18.13
CA GLN A 29 -10.57 11.35 -18.46
C GLN A 29 -11.96 12.01 -18.38
N ASN A 30 -13.03 11.23 -18.20
CA ASN A 30 -14.41 11.74 -18.15
C ASN A 30 -14.80 12.29 -16.76
N TYR A 31 -13.97 12.09 -15.73
CA TYR A 31 -14.22 12.67 -14.43
C TYR A 31 -14.00 14.19 -14.45
N ARG A 32 -14.94 14.93 -13.88
CA ARG A 32 -14.79 16.38 -13.70
C ARG A 32 -13.71 16.63 -12.66
N LYS A 33 -12.90 17.66 -12.90
CA LYS A 33 -11.82 18.03 -11.98
C LYS A 33 -12.35 18.39 -10.58
N GLU A 34 -13.55 18.97 -10.50
CA GLU A 34 -14.22 19.28 -9.23
C GLU A 34 -14.59 18.04 -8.40
N ASP A 35 -14.82 16.89 -9.04
CA ASP A 35 -15.20 15.64 -8.37
C ASP A 35 -13.96 14.88 -7.85
N MET A 36 -12.75 15.23 -8.29
CA MET A 36 -11.51 14.51 -7.96
C MET A 36 -11.26 14.37 -6.45
N PRO A 37 -11.44 15.39 -5.60
CA PRO A 37 -11.26 15.23 -4.16
C PRO A 37 -12.19 14.18 -3.55
N LEU A 38 -13.45 14.14 -4.00
CA LEU A 38 -14.44 13.15 -3.55
C LEU A 38 -14.05 11.74 -4.01
N LEU A 39 -13.66 11.61 -5.29
CA LEU A 39 -13.25 10.33 -5.87
C LEU A 39 -11.97 9.78 -5.22
N GLU A 40 -10.99 10.64 -4.92
CA GLU A 40 -9.77 10.25 -4.20
C GLU A 40 -10.10 9.76 -2.78
N ASN A 41 -11.04 10.40 -2.09
CA ASN A 41 -11.47 9.95 -0.77
C ASN A 41 -12.10 8.55 -0.83
N TRP A 42 -12.94 8.28 -1.83
CA TRP A 42 -13.51 6.95 -2.04
C TRP A 42 -12.47 5.91 -2.43
N ALA A 43 -11.52 6.24 -3.30
CA ALA A 43 -10.41 5.35 -3.66
C ALA A 43 -9.57 5.00 -2.42
N ASN A 44 -9.28 5.98 -1.56
CA ASN A 44 -8.56 5.75 -0.31
C ASN A 44 -9.34 4.84 0.64
N GLN A 45 -10.65 5.08 0.79
CA GLN A 45 -11.49 4.28 1.68
C GLN A 45 -11.62 2.83 1.19
N TRP A 46 -11.80 2.64 -0.11
CA TRP A 46 -11.84 1.32 -0.73
C TRP A 46 -10.51 0.58 -0.55
N PHE A 47 -9.38 1.24 -0.85
CA PHE A 47 -8.04 0.69 -0.65
C PHE A 47 -7.82 0.24 0.79
N HIS A 48 -8.24 1.07 1.76
CA HIS A 48 -8.08 0.80 3.18
C HIS A 48 -8.85 -0.46 3.61
N TYR A 49 -10.14 -0.55 3.27
CA TYR A 49 -10.97 -1.70 3.67
C TYR A 49 -10.54 -2.99 2.99
N VAL A 50 -10.24 -2.95 1.69
CA VAL A 50 -9.81 -4.15 0.94
C VAL A 50 -8.46 -4.66 1.45
N SER A 51 -7.51 -3.75 1.71
CA SER A 51 -6.21 -4.12 2.26
C SER A 51 -6.33 -4.71 3.67
N GLN A 52 -7.22 -4.18 4.50
CA GLN A 52 -7.48 -4.74 5.83
C GLN A 52 -8.13 -6.12 5.74
N ALA A 53 -9.15 -6.31 4.93
CA ALA A 53 -9.82 -7.59 4.77
C ALA A 53 -8.84 -8.67 4.25
N PHE A 54 -8.02 -8.31 3.26
CA PHE A 54 -6.96 -9.18 2.76
C PHE A 54 -5.93 -9.54 3.85
N LEU A 55 -5.41 -8.54 4.57
CA LEU A 55 -4.39 -8.76 5.60
C LEU A 55 -4.94 -9.60 6.76
N ALA A 56 -6.18 -9.33 7.19
CA ALA A 56 -6.84 -10.10 8.23
C ALA A 56 -6.96 -11.58 7.83
N GLY A 57 -7.48 -11.86 6.63
CA GLY A 57 -7.57 -13.23 6.11
C GLY A 57 -6.20 -13.89 5.96
N TYR A 58 -5.17 -13.15 5.50
CA TYR A 58 -3.81 -13.66 5.40
C TYR A 58 -3.25 -14.06 6.77
N LEU A 59 -3.38 -13.19 7.77
CA LEU A 59 -2.84 -13.42 9.11
C LEU A 59 -3.59 -14.54 9.84
N GLU A 60 -4.90 -14.66 9.63
CA GLU A 60 -5.71 -15.77 10.16
C GLU A 60 -5.19 -17.12 9.64
N HIS A 61 -4.95 -17.24 8.34
CA HIS A 61 -4.48 -18.49 7.73
C HIS A 61 -3.00 -18.77 7.97
N ALA A 62 -2.19 -17.74 8.15
CA ALA A 62 -0.76 -17.85 8.44
C ALA A 62 -0.45 -17.94 9.94
N ALA A 63 -1.47 -17.94 10.81
CA ALA A 63 -1.28 -17.95 12.26
C ALA A 63 -0.40 -19.14 12.71
N GLY A 64 0.54 -18.87 13.63
CA GLY A 64 1.48 -19.86 14.16
C GLY A 64 2.63 -20.25 13.22
N GLN A 65 2.69 -19.72 12.00
CA GLN A 65 3.83 -19.93 11.12
C GLN A 65 5.06 -19.17 11.62
N SER A 66 6.24 -19.78 11.51
CA SER A 66 7.50 -19.23 12.03
C SER A 66 7.95 -17.90 11.42
N PHE A 67 7.37 -17.50 10.28
CA PHE A 67 7.65 -16.22 9.64
C PHE A 67 6.72 -15.09 10.08
N ILE A 68 5.68 -15.37 10.87
CA ILE A 68 4.80 -14.36 11.44
C ILE A 68 5.41 -13.86 12.75
N PRO A 69 5.72 -12.55 12.88
CA PRO A 69 6.18 -12.00 14.16
C PRO A 69 5.13 -12.18 15.25
N GLU A 70 5.57 -12.57 16.45
CA GLU A 70 4.69 -12.78 17.61
C GLU A 70 4.11 -11.47 18.14
N ASP A 71 4.89 -10.38 18.09
CA ASP A 71 4.46 -9.08 18.56
C ASP A 71 3.92 -8.20 17.43
N GLU A 72 2.81 -7.53 17.72
CA GLU A 72 2.11 -6.67 16.76
C GLU A 72 3.00 -5.54 16.23
N LYS A 73 3.92 -5.00 17.05
CA LYS A 73 4.77 -3.89 16.63
C LYS A 73 5.77 -4.33 15.57
N SER A 74 6.40 -5.49 15.74
CA SER A 74 7.29 -6.08 14.74
C SER A 74 6.55 -6.44 13.48
N LEU A 75 5.34 -6.99 13.59
CA LEU A 75 4.48 -7.26 12.42
C LEU A 75 4.17 -5.97 11.64
N GLN A 76 3.73 -4.91 12.32
CA GLN A 76 3.44 -3.62 11.71
C GLN A 76 4.70 -2.99 11.09
N LEU A 77 5.84 -3.05 11.78
CA LEU A 77 7.11 -2.54 11.29
C LEU A 77 7.56 -3.27 10.01
N LEU A 78 7.49 -4.60 10.03
CA LEU A 78 7.88 -5.45 8.90
C LEU A 78 7.00 -5.17 7.68
N LEU A 79 5.68 -5.14 7.87
CA LEU A 79 4.73 -4.87 6.80
C LEU A 79 4.95 -3.49 6.19
N ARG A 80 5.08 -2.45 7.02
CA ARG A 80 5.32 -1.08 6.55
C ARG A 80 6.65 -0.93 5.84
N THR A 81 7.71 -1.60 6.33
CA THR A 81 9.02 -1.60 5.68
C THR A 81 8.91 -2.13 4.25
N TYR A 82 8.23 -3.25 4.02
CA TYR A 82 8.10 -3.80 2.67
C TYR A 82 7.12 -3.04 1.78
N ILE A 83 6.06 -2.45 2.34
CA ILE A 83 5.20 -1.52 1.59
C ILE A 83 6.01 -0.31 1.13
N LEU A 84 6.83 0.27 2.01
CA LEU A 84 7.69 1.40 1.68
C LEU A 84 8.76 1.03 0.65
N GLU A 85 9.46 -0.10 0.83
CA GLU A 85 10.45 -0.61 -0.15
C GLU A 85 9.81 -0.72 -1.54
N LYS A 86 8.61 -1.31 -1.61
CA LYS A 86 7.89 -1.49 -2.86
C LYS A 86 7.44 -0.15 -3.47
N ALA A 87 6.91 0.76 -2.66
CA ALA A 87 6.48 2.07 -3.12
C ALA A 87 7.66 2.91 -3.66
N ILE A 88 8.83 2.87 -3.02
CA ILE A 88 10.04 3.56 -3.50
C ILE A 88 10.50 2.97 -4.84
N TYR A 89 10.51 1.63 -4.96
CA TYR A 89 10.81 0.98 -6.24
C TYR A 89 9.84 1.44 -7.34
N GLU A 90 8.54 1.49 -7.04
CA GLU A 90 7.50 1.94 -7.96
C GLU A 90 7.68 3.41 -8.36
N VAL A 91 8.10 4.31 -7.46
CA VAL A 91 8.42 5.71 -7.81
C VAL A 91 9.48 5.75 -8.92
N GLY A 92 10.60 5.03 -8.73
CA GLY A 92 11.66 4.97 -9.72
C GLY A 92 11.20 4.34 -11.04
N TYR A 93 10.35 3.31 -10.96
CA TYR A 93 9.79 2.67 -12.14
C TYR A 93 8.86 3.60 -12.94
N GLU A 94 7.85 4.20 -12.30
CA GLU A 94 6.88 5.05 -12.99
C GLU A 94 7.51 6.33 -13.53
N MET A 95 8.49 6.90 -12.81
CA MET A 95 9.21 8.09 -13.29
C MET A 95 9.91 7.85 -14.64
N ASN A 96 10.38 6.63 -14.88
CA ASN A 96 11.05 6.25 -16.14
C ASN A 96 10.10 5.68 -17.20
N SER A 97 8.92 5.19 -16.80
CA SER A 97 8.05 4.40 -17.68
C SER A 97 6.74 5.12 -18.03
N ARG A 98 6.09 5.72 -17.03
CA ARG A 98 4.73 6.31 -17.12
C ARG A 98 4.60 7.46 -16.12
N PRO A 99 5.19 8.64 -16.39
CA PRO A 99 5.21 9.76 -15.45
C PRO A 99 3.83 10.20 -14.96
N GLU A 100 2.77 9.98 -15.74
CA GLU A 100 1.39 10.29 -15.38
C GLU A 100 0.83 9.43 -14.22
N TRP A 101 1.45 8.27 -13.95
CA TRP A 101 1.11 7.38 -12.85
C TRP A 101 1.86 7.71 -11.56
N LEU A 102 2.86 8.59 -11.60
CA LEU A 102 3.79 8.87 -10.48
C LEU A 102 3.09 9.27 -9.17
N ARG A 103 1.90 9.88 -9.26
CA ARG A 103 1.06 10.21 -8.09
C ARG A 103 0.69 8.99 -7.24
N ILE A 104 0.53 7.81 -7.85
CA ILE A 104 0.12 6.58 -7.15
C ILE A 104 1.22 6.08 -6.21
N PRO A 105 2.48 5.86 -6.65
CA PRO A 105 3.53 5.45 -5.73
C PRO A 105 3.94 6.53 -4.75
N ILE A 106 3.86 7.82 -5.09
CA ILE A 106 4.07 8.92 -4.11
C ILE A 106 3.05 8.86 -2.98
N LYS A 107 1.74 8.72 -3.28
CA LYS A 107 0.71 8.51 -2.25
C LYS A 107 0.99 7.25 -1.43
N GLY A 108 1.52 6.19 -2.05
CA GLY A 108 1.96 4.98 -1.37
C GLY A 108 3.09 5.20 -0.36
N VAL A 109 4.10 6.00 -0.72
CA VAL A 109 5.19 6.39 0.19
C VAL A 109 4.64 7.19 1.37
N LEU A 110 3.79 8.19 1.11
CA LEU A 110 3.16 9.00 2.16
C LEU A 110 2.35 8.13 3.12
N TYR A 111 1.52 7.22 2.60
CA TYR A 111 0.75 6.26 3.40
C TYR A 111 1.64 5.41 4.31
N ALA A 112 2.74 4.87 3.78
CA ALA A 112 3.68 4.09 4.59
C ALA A 112 4.38 4.95 5.65
N MET A 113 4.68 6.21 5.35
CA MET A 113 5.36 7.15 6.24
C MET A 113 4.48 7.70 7.36
N GLU A 114 3.19 7.91 7.15
CA GLU A 114 2.23 8.38 8.17
C GLU A 114 2.23 7.49 9.42
N GLY A 115 2.48 6.20 9.22
CA GLY A 115 2.63 5.23 10.28
C GLY A 115 3.80 5.49 11.22
N PHE A 116 4.89 6.08 10.72
CA PHE A 116 6.08 6.41 11.48
C PHE A 116 6.01 7.81 12.12
N THR A 117 5.22 8.72 11.53
CA THR A 117 5.12 10.12 11.96
C THR A 117 4.03 10.39 12.99
N LYS A 118 3.06 9.48 13.20
CA LYS A 118 2.14 9.55 14.34
C LYS A 118 2.92 9.40 15.66
N LYS A 119 3.46 10.53 16.16
CA LYS A 119 3.83 10.68 17.57
C LYS A 119 2.64 10.19 18.40
N ARG A 120 2.89 9.21 19.27
CA ARG A 120 1.97 8.87 20.36
C ARG A 120 1.57 10.17 21.06
N LYS A 121 0.33 10.63 20.88
CA LYS A 121 -0.27 11.51 21.87
C LYS A 121 -0.29 10.68 23.15
N LYS A 122 0.53 11.10 24.13
CA LYS A 122 0.45 10.63 25.51
C LYS A 122 -0.93 10.96 26.06
#